data_AF-A0A397B2X4-F1
#
_entry.id   AF-A0A397B2X4-F1
#
_cell.length_a   1.000
_cell.length_b   1.000
_cell.length_c   1.000
_cell.angle_alpha   90.00
_cell.angle_beta   90.00
_cell.angle_gamma   90.00
#
_symmetry.space_group_name_H-M   'P 1'
#
loop_
_entity.id
_entity.type
_entity.pdbx_description
1 polymer ?
#
loop_
_entity_poly.entity_id
_entity_poly.type
_entity_poly.pdbx_seq_one_letter_code
_entity_poly.pdbx_strand_id
1 'polypeptide(L)'
;MAKYSSVLKPSLTESNKVCRLNWALQSVKDIDGAKFFDPMFDTVHVDENWFTVHVDEKWFFMSRIQKKVYGAPGEKIKQRSCKSKRHLLKVMFLSAVARPRWDDNKEEWFDGKIGTWHFTETVPAQRRSS
;
A
#
# COMPACT_ATOMS: atom_id res chain seq x y z
N MET A 1 -1.18 -23.63 -24.08
CA MET A 1 0.04 -23.03 -23.47
C MET A 1 -0.32 -22.42 -22.13
N ALA A 2 0.29 -22.88 -21.03
CA ALA A 2 0.08 -22.29 -19.70
C ALA A 2 1.01 -21.09 -19.51
N LYS A 3 0.48 -19.99 -18.97
CA LYS A 3 1.23 -18.76 -18.72
C LYS A 3 1.59 -18.70 -17.24
N TYR A 4 2.86 -18.84 -16.91
CA TYR A 4 3.36 -18.70 -15.54
C TYR A 4 3.95 -17.29 -15.35
N SER A 5 3.59 -16.62 -14.26
CA SER A 5 4.23 -15.37 -13.82
C SER A 5 4.96 -15.62 -12.51
N SER A 6 6.29 -15.54 -12.52
CA SER A 6 7.10 -15.51 -11.30
C SER A 6 7.35 -14.05 -10.92
N VAL A 7 6.80 -13.62 -9.78
CA VAL A 7 7.08 -12.31 -9.19
C VAL A 7 8.14 -12.49 -8.12
N LEU A 8 9.20 -11.68 -8.16
CA LEU A 8 10.21 -11.64 -7.11
C LEU A 8 9.55 -11.21 -5.79
N LYS A 9 9.59 -12.09 -4.80
CA LYS A 9 9.15 -11.81 -3.44
C LYS A 9 10.37 -11.55 -2.55
N PRO A 10 10.28 -10.64 -1.57
CA PRO A 10 11.34 -10.49 -0.58
C PRO A 10 11.64 -11.83 0.10
N SER A 11 12.92 -12.18 0.21
CA SER A 11 13.33 -13.33 1.01
C SER A 11 13.19 -12.98 2.49
N LEU A 12 12.51 -13.83 3.25
CA LEU A 12 12.36 -13.67 4.70
C LEU A 12 13.38 -14.57 5.41
N THR A 13 14.18 -13.99 6.30
CA THR A 13 15.01 -14.75 7.23
C THR A 13 14.13 -15.51 8.22
N GLU A 14 14.65 -16.55 8.87
CA GLU A 14 13.92 -17.26 9.92
C GLU A 14 13.50 -16.33 11.07
N SER A 15 14.38 -15.40 11.46
CA SER A 15 14.06 -14.37 12.45
C SER A 15 12.87 -13.49 12.02
N ASN A 16 12.81 -13.06 10.76
CA ASN A 16 11.68 -12.28 10.24
C ASN A 16 10.37 -13.08 10.27
N LYS A 17 10.43 -14.40 9.98
CA LYS A 17 9.26 -15.28 10.04
C LYS A 17 8.73 -15.41 11.47
N VAL A 18 9.62 -15.66 12.44
CA VAL A 18 9.26 -15.78 13.86
C VAL A 18 8.68 -14.47 14.39
N CYS A 19 9.30 -13.33 14.09
CA CYS A 19 8.81 -12.02 14.50
C CYS A 19 7.39 -11.76 13.96
N ARG A 20 7.16 -12.03 12.66
CA ARG A 20 5.84 -11.86 12.05
C ARG A 20 4.79 -12.82 12.62
N LEU A 21 5.18 -14.06 12.94
CA LEU A 21 4.28 -15.03 13.57
C LEU A 21 3.87 -14.57 14.97
N ASN A 22 4.83 -14.15 15.80
CA ASN A 22 4.55 -13.67 17.14
C ASN A 22 3.65 -12.44 17.13
N TRP A 23 3.92 -11.50 16.23
CA TRP A 23 3.06 -10.32 16.04
C TRP A 23 1.64 -10.70 15.62
N ALA A 24 1.49 -11.67 14.71
CA ALA A 24 0.17 -12.15 14.29
C ALA A 24 -0.58 -12.85 15.44
N LEU A 25 0.12 -13.66 16.25
CA LEU A 25 -0.46 -14.36 17.40
C LEU A 25 -0.96 -13.40 18.47
N GLN A 26 -0.28 -12.27 18.69
CA GLN A 26 -0.75 -11.23 19.62
C GLN A 26 -2.11 -10.63 19.21
N SER A 27 -2.45 -10.71 17.92
CA SER A 27 -3.72 -10.21 17.37
C SER A 27 -4.82 -11.29 17.35
N VAL A 28 -4.61 -12.45 17.95
CA VAL A 28 -5.59 -13.54 18.02
C VAL A 28 -6.04 -13.75 19.46
N LYS A 29 -7.34 -13.63 19.71
CA LYS A 29 -7.99 -13.92 20.99
C LYS A 29 -8.60 -15.32 20.96
N ASP A 30 -8.49 -16.04 22.07
CA ASP A 30 -9.15 -17.33 22.28
C ASP A 30 -10.39 -17.07 23.15
N ILE A 31 -11.57 -17.38 22.60
CA ILE A 31 -12.85 -17.23 23.30
C ILE A 31 -13.55 -18.58 23.21
N ASP A 32 -13.74 -19.23 24.36
CA ASP A 32 -14.37 -20.55 24.49
C ASP A 32 -13.75 -21.64 23.58
N GLY A 33 -12.43 -21.62 23.41
CA GLY A 33 -11.69 -22.59 22.60
C GLY A 33 -11.71 -22.30 21.09
N ALA A 34 -12.40 -21.23 20.67
CA ALA A 34 -12.40 -20.75 19.30
C ALA A 34 -11.47 -19.53 19.17
N LYS A 35 -10.66 -19.54 18.10
CA LYS A 35 -9.70 -18.47 17.80
C LYS A 35 -10.36 -17.40 16.94
N PHE A 36 -10.41 -16.19 17.47
CA PHE A 36 -10.91 -15.01 16.77
C PHE A 36 -9.78 -14.02 16.57
N PHE A 37 -9.76 -13.34 15.43
CA PHE A 37 -8.92 -12.15 15.32
C PHE A 37 -9.47 -11.07 16.24
N ASP A 38 -8.58 -10.47 17.01
CA ASP A 38 -8.92 -9.29 17.79
C ASP A 38 -9.49 -8.25 16.82
N PRO A 39 -10.70 -7.72 17.08
CA PRO A 39 -11.22 -6.64 16.28
C PRO A 39 -10.33 -5.38 16.29
N MET A 40 -9.30 -5.29 17.15
CA MET A 40 -8.35 -4.17 17.20
C MET A 40 -9.03 -2.80 17.37
N PHE A 41 -10.23 -2.78 17.96
CA PHE A 41 -10.90 -1.54 18.37
C PHE A 41 -10.10 -0.84 19.49
N ASP A 42 -9.28 -1.59 20.23
CA ASP A 42 -8.62 -1.15 21.47
C ASP A 42 -7.09 -1.11 21.34
N THR A 43 -6.53 -1.40 20.16
CA THR A 43 -5.06 -1.42 19.97
C THR A 43 -4.53 0.00 19.81
N VAL A 44 -4.14 0.60 20.93
CA VAL A 44 -3.65 1.99 21.03
C VAL A 44 -2.28 2.15 20.37
N HIS A 45 -2.21 2.99 19.33
CA HIS A 45 -0.97 3.68 18.94
C HIS A 45 -1.12 5.17 19.27
N VAL A 46 -0.64 5.49 20.48
CA VAL A 46 -0.28 6.80 21.08
C VAL A 46 -1.13 7.99 20.61
N ASP A 47 -2.26 8.18 21.29
CA ASP A 47 -2.74 9.43 21.92
C ASP A 47 -4.25 9.26 22.16
N GLU A 48 -4.61 9.23 23.45
CA GLU A 48 -5.94 9.18 24.08
C GLU A 48 -7.16 8.75 23.21
N ASN A 49 -7.65 7.54 23.50
CA ASN A 49 -8.95 6.95 23.15
C ASN A 49 -9.20 6.41 21.72
N TRP A 50 -9.18 5.07 21.64
CA TRP A 50 -10.07 4.18 20.87
C TRP A 50 -9.91 4.01 19.34
N PHE A 51 -8.89 4.54 18.66
CA PHE A 51 -8.80 4.37 17.20
C PHE A 51 -7.44 3.96 16.66
N THR A 52 -7.37 2.76 16.06
CA THR A 52 -6.25 2.37 15.20
C THR A 52 -6.37 3.09 13.86
N VAL A 53 -5.43 3.99 13.55
CA VAL A 53 -5.30 4.62 12.24
C VAL A 53 -4.12 3.98 11.50
N HIS A 54 -4.39 3.35 10.36
CA HIS A 54 -3.36 2.85 9.47
C HIS A 54 -2.92 3.94 8.52
N VAL A 55 -1.61 4.19 8.50
CA VAL A 55 -0.98 5.17 7.62
C VAL A 55 0.01 4.44 6.72
N ASP A 56 -0.05 4.70 5.41
CA ASP A 56 0.88 4.15 4.43
C ASP A 56 1.28 5.21 3.41
N GLU A 57 2.51 5.07 2.90
CA GLU A 57 3.03 5.90 1.81
C GLU A 57 3.11 5.10 0.52
N LYS A 58 2.64 5.70 -0.58
CA LYS A 58 2.67 5.05 -1.89
C LYS A 58 3.10 5.98 -3.00
N TRP A 59 4.10 5.55 -3.77
CA TRP A 59 4.52 6.20 -5.00
C TRP A 59 3.68 5.76 -6.20
N PHE A 60 3.08 6.72 -6.89
CA PHE A 60 2.36 6.52 -8.14
C PHE A 60 3.13 7.14 -9.30
N PHE A 61 3.29 6.38 -10.37
CA PHE A 61 3.89 6.90 -11.60
C PHE A 61 2.85 7.73 -12.36
N MET A 62 3.22 8.95 -12.76
CA MET A 62 2.35 9.82 -13.56
C MET A 62 1.95 9.18 -14.90
N SER A 63 2.84 8.34 -15.45
CA SER A 63 2.56 7.55 -16.65
C SER A 63 2.55 6.05 -16.33
N ARG A 64 1.57 5.30 -16.87
CA ARG A 64 1.57 3.83 -16.77
C ARG A 64 2.85 3.27 -17.40
N ILE A 65 3.63 2.55 -16.62
CA ILE A 65 4.88 1.89 -17.05
C ILE A 65 4.60 0.92 -18.20
N GLN A 66 3.57 0.08 -18.03
CA GLN A 66 3.12 -0.85 -19.06
C GLN A 66 1.75 -0.39 -19.55
N LYS A 67 1.64 -0.16 -20.86
CA LYS A 67 0.38 0.14 -21.54
C LYS A 67 0.22 -0.88 -22.66
N LYS A 68 -0.89 -1.62 -22.65
CA LYS A 68 -1.29 -2.44 -23.80
C LYS A 68 -1.85 -1.50 -24.86
N VAL A 69 -1.30 -1.57 -26.07
CA VAL A 69 -1.77 -0.81 -27.24
C VAL A 69 -2.15 -1.84 -28.29
N TYR A 70 -3.36 -1.73 -28.81
CA TYR A 70 -3.84 -2.51 -29.93
C TYR A 70 -3.69 -1.65 -31.19
N GLY A 71 -3.20 -2.23 -32.28
CA GLY A 71 -3.07 -1.55 -33.57
C GLY A 71 -3.57 -2.45 -34.69
N ALA A 72 -4.01 -1.85 -35.79
CA ALA A 72 -4.46 -2.58 -36.96
C ALA A 72 -3.26 -3.28 -37.66
N PRO A 73 -3.49 -4.38 -38.40
CA PRO A 73 -2.43 -5.01 -39.19
C PRO A 73 -1.79 -3.99 -40.15
N GLY A 74 -0.46 -3.82 -40.06
CA GLY A 74 0.31 -2.86 -40.86
C GLY A 74 0.51 -1.48 -40.22
N GLU A 75 -0.13 -1.20 -39.07
CA GLU A 75 0.04 0.07 -38.38
C GLU A 75 1.36 0.13 -37.59
N LYS A 76 2.14 1.20 -37.79
CA LYS A 76 3.36 1.45 -37.01
C LYS A 76 2.99 2.01 -35.63
N ILE A 77 2.82 1.13 -34.65
CA ILE A 77 2.54 1.54 -33.26
C ILE A 77 3.74 2.29 -32.68
N LYS A 78 3.51 3.50 -32.17
CA LYS A 78 4.54 4.29 -31.48
C LYS A 78 4.98 3.60 -30.19
N GLN A 79 6.19 3.05 -30.21
CA GLN A 79 6.81 2.49 -29.01
C GLN A 79 7.24 3.62 -28.07
N ARG A 80 6.88 3.52 -26.80
CA ARG A 80 7.36 4.45 -25.76
C ARG A 80 8.64 3.90 -25.16
N SER A 81 9.72 4.67 -25.20
CA SER A 81 11.01 4.31 -24.61
C SER A 81 11.47 5.34 -23.57
N CYS A 82 12.18 4.87 -22.55
CA CYS A 82 12.85 5.70 -21.56
C CYS A 82 14.08 4.93 -21.07
N LYS A 83 15.19 5.62 -20.80
CA LYS A 83 16.45 4.99 -20.35
C LYS A 83 16.30 4.25 -19.02
N SER A 84 15.44 4.73 -18.11
CA SER A 84 15.20 4.11 -16.80
C SER A 84 13.83 4.51 -16.25
N LYS A 85 13.15 3.58 -15.56
CA LYS A 85 11.90 3.86 -14.84
C LYS A 85 12.08 4.91 -13.74
N ARG A 86 13.31 5.16 -13.28
CA ARG A 86 13.62 6.21 -12.29
C ARG A 86 13.40 7.62 -12.82
N HIS A 87 13.46 7.83 -14.13
CA HIS A 87 13.22 9.14 -14.76
C HIS A 87 11.75 9.46 -15.02
N LEU A 88 10.84 8.51 -14.78
CA LEU A 88 9.41 8.78 -14.87
C LEU A 88 8.99 9.61 -13.67
N LEU A 89 8.23 10.69 -13.90
CA LEU A 89 7.63 11.48 -12.84
C LEU A 89 6.76 10.59 -11.94
N LYS A 90 6.92 10.75 -10.64
CA LYS A 90 6.14 10.05 -9.62
C LYS A 90 5.62 11.04 -8.60
N VAL A 91 4.44 10.75 -8.08
CA VAL A 91 3.85 11.48 -6.96
C VAL A 91 3.70 10.52 -5.80
N MET A 92 4.14 10.92 -4.61
CA MET A 92 3.92 10.19 -3.37
C MET A 92 2.65 10.68 -2.71
N PHE A 93 1.83 9.74 -2.28
CA PHE A 93 0.66 10.01 -1.46
C PHE A 93 0.82 9.32 -0.12
N LEU A 94 0.46 10.05 0.93
CA LEU A 94 0.24 9.54 2.28
C LEU A 94 -1.27 9.35 2.44
N SER A 95 -1.71 8.15 2.78
CA SER A 95 -3.13 7.88 3.04
C SER A 95 -3.31 7.35 4.45
N ALA A 96 -4.33 7.86 5.14
CA ALA A 96 -4.74 7.40 6.46
C ALA A 96 -6.14 6.78 6.39
N VAL A 97 -6.28 5.58 6.93
CA VAL A 97 -7.54 4.82 6.98
C VAL A 97 -7.69 4.20 8.36
N ALA A 98 -8.86 4.37 8.96
CA ALA A 98 -9.30 3.66 10.16
C ALA A 98 -10.29 2.56 9.77
N ARG A 99 -10.64 1.71 10.72
CA ARG A 99 -11.65 0.66 10.50
C ARG A 99 -13.05 1.29 10.30
N PRO A 100 -13.84 0.83 9.31
CA PRO A 100 -15.24 1.24 9.20
C PRO A 100 -16.03 0.90 10.46
N ARG A 101 -16.87 1.82 10.93
CA ARG A 101 -17.66 1.68 12.17
C ARG A 101 -18.89 2.57 12.14
N TRP A 102 -19.89 2.22 12.94
CA TRP A 102 -21.03 3.07 13.19
C TRP A 102 -20.61 4.29 14.02
N ASP A 103 -21.11 5.48 13.66
CA ASP A 103 -20.92 6.74 14.38
C ASP A 103 -22.25 7.15 15.02
N ASP A 104 -22.38 6.93 16.33
CA ASP A 104 -23.61 7.23 17.08
C ASP A 104 -23.97 8.72 17.07
N ASN A 105 -23.00 9.62 16.90
CA ASN A 105 -23.27 11.06 16.88
C ASN A 105 -23.89 11.51 15.55
N LYS A 106 -23.61 10.79 14.48
CA LYS A 106 -24.08 11.11 13.12
C LYS A 106 -25.18 10.16 12.64
N GLU A 107 -25.45 9.09 13.39
CA GLU A 107 -26.33 7.99 13.01
C GLU A 107 -26.00 7.41 11.63
N GLU A 108 -24.71 7.33 11.31
CA GLU A 108 -24.20 6.90 10.00
C GLU A 108 -23.00 5.96 10.12
N TRP A 109 -22.78 5.15 9.08
CA TRP A 109 -21.57 4.33 8.96
C TRP A 109 -20.38 5.18 8.49
N PHE A 110 -19.36 5.32 9.33
CA PHE A 110 -18.06 5.83 8.91
C PHE A 110 -17.34 4.78 8.06
N ASP A 111 -16.92 5.17 6.87
CA ASP A 111 -16.30 4.29 5.88
C ASP A 111 -14.79 4.04 6.14
N GLY A 112 -14.26 4.60 7.23
CA GLY A 112 -12.85 4.46 7.61
C GLY A 112 -11.90 5.42 6.92
N LYS A 113 -12.36 6.18 5.90
CA LYS A 113 -11.45 7.06 5.16
C LYS A 113 -11.21 8.34 5.93
N ILE A 114 -9.96 8.59 6.31
CA ILE A 114 -9.58 9.83 7.00
C ILE A 114 -9.08 10.85 6.00
N GLY A 115 -8.14 10.46 5.13
CA GLY A 115 -7.62 11.39 4.14
C GLY A 115 -6.54 10.81 3.25
N THR A 116 -6.20 11.58 2.23
CA THR A 116 -5.07 11.31 1.34
C THR A 116 -4.41 12.63 0.97
N TRP A 117 -3.13 12.75 1.26
CA TRP A 117 -2.34 13.96 1.04
C TRP A 117 -1.20 13.67 0.09
N HIS A 118 -0.93 14.59 -0.83
CA HIS A 118 0.25 14.49 -1.67
C HIS A 118 1.44 15.03 -0.88
N PHE A 119 2.54 14.26 -0.85
CA PHE A 119 3.78 14.66 -0.17
C PHE A 119 4.91 14.58 -1.19
N THR A 120 4.99 15.60 -2.05
CA THR A 120 6.05 15.68 -3.07
C THR A 120 6.81 16.97 -2.97
N GLU A 121 8.11 16.87 -2.71
CA GLU A 121 9.07 17.94 -2.93
C GLU A 121 9.63 17.85 -4.35
N THR A 122 9.71 18.98 -5.05
CA THR A 122 10.39 19.05 -6.35
C THR A 122 11.88 19.23 -6.12
N VAL A 123 12.62 18.12 -6.13
CA VAL A 123 14.08 18.16 -5.98
C VAL A 123 14.77 18.28 -7.35
N PRO A 124 15.78 19.16 -7.50
CA PRO A 124 16.60 19.19 -8.70
C PRO A 124 17.33 17.85 -8.89
N ALA A 125 17.40 17.37 -10.13
CA ALA A 125 18.03 16.10 -10.43
C ALA A 125 19.53 16.13 -10.04
N GLN A 126 19.90 15.36 -9.02
CA GLN A 126 21.30 15.19 -8.65
C GLN A 126 22.03 14.40 -9.75
N ARG A 127 22.87 15.09 -10.54
CA ARG A 127 23.83 14.44 -11.43
C ARG A 127 24.93 13.79 -10.58
N ARG A 128 25.08 12.47 -10.67
CA ARG A 128 26.32 11.79 -10.31
C ARG A 128 27.15 11.58 -11.57
N SER A 129 27.87 12.62 -11.98
CA SER A 129 29.07 12.53 -12.81
C SER A 129 29.63 13.93 -13.07
N SER A 130 30.94 14.06 -12.85
CA SER A 130 31.80 15.07 -13.48
C SER A 130 31.82 14.91 -14.99
#